data_AF-A0A1N7Q1Q1-F1
#
_entry.id   AF-A0A1N7Q1Q1-F1
#
_cell.length_a   1.000
_cell.length_b   1.000
_cell.length_c   1.000
_cell.angle_alpha   90.00
_cell.angle_beta   90.00
_cell.angle_gamma   90.00
#
_symmetry.space_group_name_H-M   'P 1'
#
loop_
_entity.id
_entity.type
_entity.pdbx_description
1 polymer ?
#
loop_
_entity_poly.entity_id
_entity_poly.type
_entity_poly.pdbx_seq_one_letter_code
_entity_poly.pdbx_strand_id
1 'polypeptide(L)'
;MRRRSARLLWLVYGMLVALMARAHADPMPARVLTQMQLSKPEIVSAWLRQHPAGVEEREAALSYQAGLEQKGRKDWSGAAKSFGESAIRHPSPQVLAEYVTANLHMLGEIRTRNGATSLGLDGDMDFALRHYLSVMAADEVLGTLSEREKGQVKANIACLADYLKSRQAPGVCLPFEYYGIRP
;
A
#
# COMPACT_ATOMS: atom_id res chain seq x y z
N MET A 1 -19.07 -5.81 81.86
CA MET A 1 -18.57 -4.56 82.47
C MET A 1 -17.83 -3.73 81.43
N ARG A 2 -18.09 -2.41 81.37
CA ARG A 2 -17.30 -1.27 80.81
C ARG A 2 -16.63 -1.43 79.42
N ARG A 3 -17.09 -0.78 78.34
CA ARG A 3 -17.01 0.66 77.93
C ARG A 3 -15.59 1.29 77.89
N ARG A 4 -15.29 1.87 76.71
CA ARG A 4 -14.37 2.98 76.31
C ARG A 4 -12.97 2.56 75.82
N SER A 5 -12.57 2.78 74.56
CA SER A 5 -12.42 4.01 73.73
C SER A 5 -10.95 4.49 73.70
N ALA A 6 -10.31 4.41 72.53
CA ALA A 6 -9.22 5.28 72.06
C ALA A 6 -8.98 4.95 70.56
N ARG A 7 -9.72 5.52 69.60
CA ARG A 7 -9.34 6.75 68.86
C ARG A 7 -7.94 7.26 69.19
N LEU A 8 -6.98 6.98 68.30
CA LEU A 8 -5.91 7.84 67.80
C LEU A 8 -4.77 6.95 67.27
N LEU A 9 -4.76 6.71 65.97
CA LEU A 9 -3.56 6.58 65.13
C LEU A 9 -4.05 6.57 63.69
N TRP A 10 -4.55 7.75 63.32
CA TRP A 10 -4.70 8.18 61.95
C TRP A 10 -3.31 8.36 61.34
N LEU A 11 -3.20 8.07 60.04
CA LEU A 11 -2.24 8.63 59.08
C LEU A 11 -0.82 8.06 59.10
N VAL A 12 -0.58 6.86 58.55
CA VAL A 12 0.50 6.60 57.57
C VAL A 12 0.25 5.27 56.85
N TYR A 13 -0.80 5.12 56.03
CA TYR A 13 -0.85 4.01 55.05
C TYR A 13 -1.77 4.39 53.90
N GLY A 14 -1.41 5.50 53.24
CA GLY A 14 -2.18 6.06 52.13
C GLY A 14 -1.25 6.68 51.11
N MET A 15 -0.29 5.92 50.57
CA MET A 15 0.41 6.29 49.33
C MET A 15 1.26 5.12 48.83
N LEU A 16 0.68 4.25 48.00
CA LEU A 16 1.42 3.34 47.12
C LEU A 16 0.47 2.78 46.04
N VAL A 17 -0.21 3.70 45.36
CA VAL A 17 -0.80 3.44 44.04
C VAL A 17 -0.37 4.59 43.15
N ALA A 18 -0.02 4.25 41.90
CA ALA A 18 0.25 5.12 40.77
C ALA A 18 1.66 5.71 40.67
N LEU A 19 2.61 4.89 40.21
CA LEU A 19 3.65 5.31 39.28
C LEU A 19 4.03 4.13 38.36
N MET A 20 3.01 3.53 37.72
CA MET A 20 3.23 2.85 36.45
C MET A 20 3.22 3.94 35.39
N ALA A 21 4.37 4.60 35.21
CA ALA A 21 4.62 5.42 34.06
C ALA A 21 4.47 4.52 32.83
N ARG A 22 3.32 4.58 32.16
CA ARG A 22 3.20 4.11 30.78
C ARG A 22 4.12 5.00 29.97
N ALA A 23 5.35 4.56 29.78
CA ALA A 23 6.17 4.98 28.66
C ALA A 23 5.34 4.65 27.42
N HIS A 24 4.61 5.65 26.92
CA HIS A 24 4.18 5.66 25.54
C HIS A 24 5.48 5.84 24.78
N ALA A 25 6.15 4.72 24.48
CA ALA A 25 7.06 4.72 23.37
C ALA A 25 6.17 5.09 22.18
N ASP A 26 6.33 6.32 21.67
CA ASP A 26 5.78 6.65 20.37
C ASP A 26 6.16 5.50 19.44
N PRO A 27 5.21 4.87 18.74
CA PRO A 27 5.56 3.81 17.81
C PRO A 27 6.58 4.41 16.86
N MET A 28 7.81 3.89 16.90
CA MET A 28 8.86 4.27 15.96
C MET A 28 8.23 4.24 14.57
N PRO A 29 8.36 5.32 13.76
CA PRO A 29 7.75 5.34 12.45
C PRO A 29 8.16 4.07 11.72
N ALA A 30 7.17 3.34 11.20
CA ALA A 30 7.41 2.08 10.53
C ALA A 30 8.49 2.29 9.47
N ARG A 31 9.58 1.50 9.57
CA ARG A 31 10.75 1.62 8.68
C ARG A 31 10.38 1.42 7.22
N VAL A 32 9.34 0.62 6.96
CA VAL A 32 8.76 0.33 5.66
C VAL A 32 7.37 0.95 5.55
N LEU A 33 6.92 1.20 4.33
CA LEU A 33 5.53 1.58 4.07
C LEU A 33 4.58 0.42 4.35
N THR A 34 3.31 0.73 4.55
CA THR A 34 2.23 -0.26 4.52
C THR A 34 1.62 -0.33 3.12
N GLN A 35 0.94 -1.44 2.81
CA GLN A 35 0.21 -1.58 1.54
C GLN A 35 -0.79 -0.43 1.31
N MET A 36 -1.48 0.01 2.36
CA MET A 36 -2.38 1.16 2.27
C MET A 36 -1.66 2.46 1.92
N GLN A 37 -0.44 2.66 2.44
CA GLN A 37 0.35 3.86 2.13
C GLN A 37 0.87 3.88 0.69
N LEU A 38 1.03 2.73 0.03
CA LEU A 38 1.40 2.67 -1.40
C LEU A 38 0.34 3.27 -2.34
N SER A 39 -0.90 3.43 -1.85
CA SER A 39 -1.98 4.08 -2.58
C SER A 39 -2.04 5.61 -2.39
N LYS A 40 -1.09 6.18 -1.64
CA LYS A 40 -1.08 7.59 -1.24
C LYS A 40 0.15 8.31 -1.84
N PRO A 41 0.01 8.98 -2.99
CA PRO A 41 1.13 9.57 -3.74
C PRO A 41 2.00 10.53 -2.91
N GLU A 42 1.37 11.33 -2.05
CA GLU A 42 2.02 12.26 -1.14
C GLU A 42 2.88 11.55 -0.09
N ILE A 43 2.44 10.39 0.40
CA ILE A 43 3.21 9.59 1.36
C ILE A 43 4.38 8.90 0.66
N VAL A 44 4.15 8.31 -0.51
CA VAL A 44 5.19 7.63 -1.29
C VAL A 44 6.32 8.61 -1.65
N SER A 45 5.99 9.77 -2.20
CA SER A 45 7.00 10.78 -2.56
C SER A 45 7.73 11.34 -1.33
N ALA A 46 7.02 11.62 -0.23
CA ALA A 46 7.67 12.08 1.01
C ALA A 46 8.62 11.03 1.59
N TRP A 47 8.23 9.75 1.55
CA TRP A 47 9.04 8.64 2.03
C TRP A 47 10.30 8.45 1.18
N LEU A 48 10.18 8.48 -0.15
CA LEU A 48 11.31 8.35 -1.08
C LEU A 48 12.31 9.51 -0.99
N ARG A 49 11.85 10.74 -0.71
CA ARG A 49 12.77 11.87 -0.46
C ARG A 49 13.66 11.63 0.77
N GLN A 50 13.14 10.92 1.76
CA GLN A 50 13.90 10.55 2.97
C GLN A 50 14.73 9.28 2.77
N HIS A 51 14.27 8.37 1.90
CA HIS A 51 14.86 7.04 1.67
C HIS A 51 15.00 6.76 0.16
N PRO A 52 15.86 7.49 -0.57
CA PRO A 52 15.90 7.41 -2.03
C PRO A 52 16.36 6.05 -2.57
N ALA A 53 17.15 5.30 -1.79
CA ALA A 53 17.56 3.94 -2.12
C ALA A 53 16.60 2.85 -1.57
N GLY A 54 15.49 3.26 -0.97
CA GLY A 54 14.65 2.36 -0.18
C GLY A 54 15.28 1.96 1.16
N VAL A 55 14.71 0.92 1.77
CA VAL A 55 15.23 0.24 2.96
C VAL A 55 15.27 -1.26 2.68
N GLU A 56 16.10 -2.02 3.41
CA GLU A 56 16.14 -3.49 3.28
C GLU A 56 16.33 -3.91 1.80
N GLU A 57 17.34 -3.33 1.14
CA GLU A 57 17.56 -3.42 -0.31
C GLU A 57 17.58 -4.87 -0.81
N ARG A 58 18.22 -5.77 -0.05
CA ARG A 58 18.31 -7.19 -0.39
C ARG A 58 16.93 -7.84 -0.40
N GLU A 59 16.13 -7.61 0.63
CA GLU A 59 14.78 -8.13 0.76
C GLU A 59 13.85 -7.55 -0.32
N ALA A 60 13.99 -6.26 -0.62
CA ALA A 60 13.25 -5.60 -1.69
C ALA A 60 13.59 -6.20 -3.07
N ALA A 61 14.87 -6.44 -3.35
CA ALA A 61 15.35 -7.03 -4.60
C ALA A 61 14.93 -8.50 -4.76
N LEU A 62 15.06 -9.30 -3.70
CA LEU A 62 14.59 -10.69 -3.70
C LEU A 62 13.08 -10.79 -3.96
N SER A 63 12.31 -9.92 -3.32
CA SER A 63 10.85 -9.86 -3.51
C SER A 63 10.49 -9.42 -4.93
N TYR A 64 11.21 -8.45 -5.50
CA TYR A 64 11.01 -8.03 -6.89
C TYR A 64 11.29 -9.17 -7.88
N GLN A 65 12.42 -9.86 -7.71
CA GLN A 65 12.79 -11.00 -8.55
C GLN A 65 11.78 -12.15 -8.46
N ALA A 66 11.32 -12.49 -7.25
CA ALA A 66 10.27 -13.48 -7.06
C ALA A 66 8.96 -13.07 -7.77
N GLY A 67 8.63 -11.78 -7.75
CA GLY A 67 7.48 -11.24 -8.49
C GLY A 67 7.62 -11.41 -10.00
N LEU A 68 8.80 -11.15 -10.56
CA LEU A 68 9.08 -11.39 -11.98
C LEU A 68 8.94 -12.86 -12.36
N GLU A 69 9.43 -13.77 -11.52
CA GLU A 69 9.30 -15.22 -11.74
C GLU A 69 7.84 -15.68 -11.72
N GLN A 70 7.05 -15.20 -10.75
CA GLN A 70 5.62 -15.51 -10.64
C GLN A 70 4.83 -14.92 -11.82
N LYS A 71 5.13 -13.68 -12.22
CA LYS A 71 4.60 -13.06 -13.44
C LYS A 71 4.90 -13.90 -14.68
N GLY A 72 6.13 -14.39 -14.82
CA GLY A 72 6.52 -15.27 -15.92
C GLY A 72 5.72 -16.59 -15.97
N ARG A 73 5.32 -17.10 -14.80
CA ARG A 73 4.45 -18.28 -14.66
C ARG A 73 2.95 -17.96 -14.75
N LYS A 74 2.58 -16.68 -14.93
CA LYS A 74 1.21 -16.17 -14.86
C LYS A 74 0.53 -16.43 -13.51
N ASP A 75 1.31 -16.62 -12.45
CA ASP A 75 0.80 -16.64 -11.08
C ASP A 75 0.64 -15.19 -10.59
N TRP A 76 -0.47 -14.57 -10.96
CA TRP A 76 -0.70 -13.15 -10.67
C TRP A 76 -0.93 -12.87 -9.18
N SER A 77 -1.49 -13.84 -8.45
CA SER A 77 -1.67 -13.73 -7.00
C SER A 77 -0.31 -13.75 -6.28
N GLY A 78 0.57 -14.68 -6.68
CA GLY A 78 1.95 -14.69 -6.23
C GLY A 78 2.66 -13.38 -6.58
N ALA A 79 2.60 -12.98 -7.86
CA ALA A 79 3.30 -11.80 -8.36
C ALA A 79 2.86 -10.52 -7.61
N ALA A 80 1.56 -10.32 -7.41
CA ALA A 80 1.03 -9.18 -6.66
C ALA A 80 1.54 -9.15 -5.22
N LYS A 81 1.62 -10.32 -4.56
CA LYS A 81 2.19 -10.43 -3.21
C LYS A 81 3.67 -10.04 -3.21
N SER A 82 4.49 -10.61 -4.09
CA SER A 82 5.94 -10.39 -4.07
C SER A 82 6.31 -8.96 -4.50
N PHE A 83 5.62 -8.40 -5.50
CA PHE A 83 5.79 -6.98 -5.83
C PHE A 83 5.31 -6.08 -4.68
N GLY A 84 4.24 -6.44 -3.97
CA GLY A 84 3.80 -5.72 -2.78
C GLY A 84 4.85 -5.71 -1.66
N GLU A 85 5.53 -6.83 -1.43
CA GLU A 85 6.64 -6.92 -0.46
C GLU A 85 7.86 -6.09 -0.87
N SER A 86 8.14 -6.00 -2.17
CA SER A 86 9.18 -5.12 -2.70
C SER A 86 8.77 -3.64 -2.54
N ALA A 87 7.55 -3.30 -2.94
CA ALA A 87 7.05 -1.92 -2.96
C ALA A 87 7.04 -1.27 -1.58
N ILE A 88 6.71 -2.01 -0.51
CA ILE A 88 6.74 -1.44 0.84
C ILE A 88 8.13 -1.04 1.33
N ARG A 89 9.18 -1.65 0.76
CA ARG A 89 10.60 -1.41 1.11
C ARG A 89 11.27 -0.44 0.16
N HIS A 90 10.92 -0.51 -1.11
CA HIS A 90 11.44 0.38 -2.14
C HIS A 90 10.35 0.62 -3.20
N PRO A 91 9.48 1.63 -3.02
CA PRO A 91 8.37 1.94 -3.92
C PRO A 91 8.87 2.67 -5.18
N SER A 92 9.83 2.09 -5.89
CA SER A 92 10.30 2.68 -7.15
C SER A 92 9.16 2.69 -8.19
N PRO A 93 9.19 3.61 -9.18
CA PRO A 93 8.15 3.66 -10.22
C PRO A 93 7.92 2.32 -10.92
N GLN A 94 8.99 1.58 -11.21
CA GLN A 94 8.92 0.27 -11.87
C GLN A 94 8.26 -0.78 -10.96
N VAL A 95 8.65 -0.85 -9.69
CA VAL A 95 8.07 -1.81 -8.72
C VAL A 95 6.58 -1.53 -8.51
N LEU A 96 6.20 -0.26 -8.36
CA LEU A 96 4.80 0.15 -8.21
C LEU A 96 4.00 -0.19 -9.47
N ALA A 97 4.52 0.05 -10.67
CA ALA A 97 3.83 -0.26 -11.92
C ALA A 97 3.59 -1.78 -12.07
N GLU A 98 4.58 -2.60 -11.72
CA GLU A 98 4.46 -4.06 -11.71
C GLU A 98 3.45 -4.55 -10.65
N TYR A 99 3.48 -3.95 -9.46
CA TYR A 99 2.52 -4.23 -8.39
C TYR A 99 1.07 -3.98 -8.85
N VAL A 100 0.78 -2.83 -9.45
CA VAL A 100 -0.58 -2.52 -9.94
C VAL A 100 -1.01 -3.46 -11.06
N THR A 101 -0.11 -3.73 -12.00
CA THR A 101 -0.38 -4.62 -13.15
C THR A 101 -0.72 -6.03 -12.67
N ALA A 102 0.06 -6.58 -11.73
CA ALA A 102 -0.19 -7.89 -11.17
C ALA A 102 -1.50 -7.94 -10.38
N ASN A 103 -1.82 -6.90 -9.60
CA ASN A 103 -3.10 -6.82 -8.89
C ASN A 103 -4.29 -6.79 -9.85
N LEU A 104 -4.22 -6.04 -10.95
CA LEU A 104 -5.32 -5.99 -11.93
C LEU A 104 -5.56 -7.36 -12.56
N HIS A 105 -4.51 -8.08 -12.95
CA HIS A 105 -4.66 -9.46 -13.43
C HIS A 105 -5.26 -10.38 -12.37
N MET A 106 -4.73 -10.37 -11.15
CA MET A 106 -5.26 -11.16 -10.04
C MET A 106 -6.75 -10.87 -9.77
N LEU A 107 -7.14 -9.60 -9.73
CA LEU A 107 -8.52 -9.20 -9.50
C LEU A 107 -9.42 -9.59 -10.67
N GLY A 108 -8.93 -9.53 -11.90
CA GLY A 108 -9.61 -10.06 -13.09
C GLY A 108 -9.89 -11.56 -12.99
N GLU A 109 -8.92 -12.34 -12.51
CA GLU A 109 -9.10 -13.78 -12.26
C GLU A 109 -10.09 -14.07 -11.12
N ILE A 110 -10.07 -13.28 -10.05
CA ILE A 110 -11.03 -13.38 -8.95
C ILE A 110 -12.44 -13.09 -9.48
N ARG A 111 -12.63 -11.98 -10.21
CA ARG A 111 -13.91 -11.62 -10.82
C ARG A 111 -14.41 -12.74 -11.75
N THR A 112 -13.53 -13.28 -12.57
CA THR A 112 -13.89 -14.34 -13.54
C THR A 112 -14.37 -15.61 -12.83
N ARG A 113 -13.76 -15.96 -11.69
CA ARG A 113 -14.16 -17.14 -10.90
C ARG A 113 -15.41 -16.91 -10.06
N ASN A 114 -15.58 -15.71 -9.50
CA ASN A 114 -16.57 -15.43 -8.46
C ASN A 114 -17.72 -14.51 -8.92
N GLY A 115 -17.69 -14.03 -10.17
CA GLY A 115 -18.61 -13.01 -10.70
C GLY A 115 -18.25 -11.57 -10.30
N ALA A 116 -17.67 -11.37 -9.11
CA ALA A 116 -17.27 -10.06 -8.60
C ALA A 116 -16.04 -10.16 -7.67
N THR A 117 -15.37 -9.02 -7.46
CA THR A 117 -14.41 -8.81 -6.37
C THR A 117 -15.11 -8.19 -5.16
N SER A 118 -14.43 -8.13 -4.01
CA SER A 118 -14.99 -7.55 -2.79
C SER A 118 -15.28 -6.05 -2.92
N LEU A 119 -14.47 -5.32 -3.70
CA LEU A 119 -14.62 -3.88 -3.92
C LEU A 119 -15.50 -3.56 -5.13
N GLY A 120 -15.76 -4.54 -5.99
CA GLY A 120 -16.39 -4.34 -7.29
C GLY A 120 -15.49 -3.63 -8.29
N LEU A 121 -15.95 -3.54 -9.53
CA LEU A 121 -15.19 -2.93 -10.64
C LEU A 121 -14.75 -1.49 -10.30
N ASP A 122 -15.66 -0.67 -9.78
CA ASP A 122 -15.38 0.73 -9.44
C ASP A 122 -14.27 0.85 -8.38
N GLY A 123 -14.31 0.03 -7.34
CA GLY A 123 -13.31 0.06 -6.28
C GLY A 123 -11.96 -0.48 -6.74
N ASP A 124 -11.94 -1.49 -7.61
CA ASP A 124 -10.71 -2.02 -8.19
C ASP A 124 -10.04 -1.00 -9.15
N MET A 125 -10.84 -0.24 -9.90
CA MET A 125 -10.32 0.83 -10.78
C MET A 125 -9.82 2.04 -9.98
N ASP A 126 -10.49 2.43 -8.89
CA ASP A 126 -10.01 3.46 -7.97
C ASP A 126 -8.70 3.03 -7.28
N PHE A 127 -8.61 1.77 -6.88
CA PHE A 127 -7.37 1.17 -6.38
C PHE A 127 -6.23 1.34 -7.40
N ALA A 128 -6.45 0.95 -8.66
CA ALA A 128 -5.42 1.06 -9.70
C ALA A 128 -5.03 2.52 -9.98
N LEU A 129 -6.00 3.43 -10.04
CA LEU A 129 -5.77 4.86 -10.27
C LEU A 129 -4.83 5.44 -9.20
N ARG A 130 -5.14 5.21 -7.92
CA ARG A 130 -4.36 5.72 -6.78
C ARG A 130 -2.90 5.24 -6.80
N HIS A 131 -2.69 3.98 -7.19
CA HIS A 131 -1.34 3.44 -7.26
C HIS A 131 -0.58 3.92 -8.51
N TYR A 132 -1.23 4.09 -9.67
CA TYR A 132 -0.57 4.73 -10.81
C TYR A 132 -0.22 6.20 -10.54
N LEU A 133 -1.04 6.92 -9.77
CA LEU A 133 -0.65 8.26 -9.28
C LEU A 133 0.58 8.18 -8.37
N SER A 134 0.72 7.13 -7.57
CA SER A 134 1.89 6.89 -6.74
C SER A 134 3.14 6.53 -7.57
N VAL A 135 2.98 5.84 -8.70
CA VAL A 135 4.06 5.62 -9.69
C VAL A 135 4.60 6.97 -10.18
N MET A 136 3.71 7.89 -10.56
CA MET A 136 4.11 9.23 -11.02
C MET A 136 4.80 10.04 -9.91
N ALA A 137 4.26 10.00 -8.69
CA ALA A 137 4.87 10.70 -7.55
C ALA A 137 6.24 10.13 -7.16
N ALA A 138 6.45 8.82 -7.32
CA ALA A 138 7.77 8.21 -7.17
C ALA A 138 8.73 8.66 -8.29
N ASP A 139 8.24 8.76 -9.54
CA ASP A 139 9.05 9.20 -10.68
C ASP A 139 9.46 10.67 -10.56
N GLU A 140 8.62 11.53 -9.98
CA GLU A 140 8.99 12.91 -9.67
C GLU A 140 10.16 13.04 -8.71
N VAL A 141 10.39 12.02 -7.87
CA VAL A 141 11.50 12.00 -6.90
C VAL A 141 12.73 11.30 -7.47
N LEU A 142 12.55 10.13 -8.09
CA LEU A 142 13.66 9.29 -8.54
C LEU A 142 14.04 9.49 -10.01
N GLY A 143 13.13 9.96 -10.85
CA GLY A 143 13.38 10.24 -12.27
C GLY A 143 13.78 9.02 -13.10
N THR A 144 13.26 7.83 -12.77
CA THR A 144 13.73 6.55 -13.34
C THR A 144 12.91 6.06 -14.53
N LEU A 145 11.71 6.59 -14.77
CA LEU A 145 10.91 6.18 -15.93
C LEU A 145 11.46 6.83 -17.21
N SER A 146 11.48 6.05 -18.30
CA SER A 146 11.61 6.62 -19.63
C SER A 146 10.36 7.41 -20.03
N GLU A 147 10.49 8.31 -21.01
CA GLU A 147 9.35 9.07 -21.55
C GLU A 147 8.23 8.17 -22.07
N ARG A 148 8.58 7.00 -22.63
CA ARG A 148 7.61 6.00 -23.07
C ARG A 148 6.83 5.43 -21.89
N GLU A 149 7.51 4.99 -20.83
CA GLU A 149 6.86 4.43 -19.64
C GLU A 149 6.00 5.47 -18.94
N LYS A 150 6.51 6.71 -18.82
CA LYS A 150 5.77 7.85 -18.29
C LYS A 150 4.51 8.15 -19.10
N GLY A 151 4.61 8.13 -20.44
CA GLY A 151 3.47 8.26 -21.33
C GLY A 151 2.43 7.18 -21.10
N GLN A 152 2.86 5.92 -20.92
CA GLN A 152 1.97 4.81 -20.63
C GLN A 152 1.26 4.96 -19.29
N VAL A 153 1.97 5.32 -18.22
CA VAL A 153 1.38 5.54 -16.89
C VAL A 153 0.36 6.68 -16.93
N LYS A 154 0.67 7.79 -17.62
CA LYS A 154 -0.27 8.90 -17.82
C LYS A 154 -1.53 8.47 -18.58
N ALA A 155 -1.39 7.67 -19.63
CA ALA A 155 -2.53 7.13 -20.37
C ALA A 155 -3.41 6.22 -19.49
N ASN A 156 -2.79 5.37 -18.65
CA ASN A 156 -3.51 4.53 -17.70
C ASN A 156 -4.29 5.37 -16.67
N ILE A 157 -3.66 6.42 -16.11
CA ILE A 157 -4.31 7.35 -15.18
C ILE A 157 -5.51 8.02 -15.86
N ALA A 158 -5.33 8.55 -17.07
CA ALA A 158 -6.37 9.26 -17.80
C ALA A 158 -7.59 8.35 -18.06
N CYS A 159 -7.37 7.14 -18.58
CA CYS A 159 -8.49 6.25 -18.88
C CYS A 159 -9.24 5.76 -17.63
N LEU A 160 -8.51 5.52 -16.52
CA LEU A 160 -9.13 5.16 -15.24
C LEU A 160 -9.93 6.33 -14.65
N ALA A 161 -9.39 7.55 -14.69
CA ALA A 161 -10.09 8.74 -14.22
C ALA A 161 -11.36 9.02 -15.04
N ASP A 162 -11.28 8.89 -16.37
CA ASP A 162 -12.44 9.04 -17.25
C ASP A 162 -13.51 7.98 -16.98
N TYR A 163 -13.10 6.73 -16.77
CA TYR A 163 -14.01 5.66 -16.35
C TYR A 163 -14.70 5.98 -15.03
N LEU A 164 -13.95 6.33 -13.97
CA LEU A 164 -14.51 6.58 -12.65
C LEU A 164 -15.46 7.79 -12.64
N LYS A 165 -15.27 8.74 -13.56
CA LYS A 165 -16.16 9.89 -13.77
C LYS A 165 -17.42 9.53 -14.56
N SER A 166 -17.28 8.79 -15.66
CA SER A 166 -18.36 8.55 -16.63
C SER A 166 -19.11 7.23 -16.44
N ARG A 167 -18.51 6.27 -15.74
CA ARG A 167 -18.89 4.85 -15.67
C ARG A 167 -19.01 4.16 -17.04
N GLN A 168 -18.38 4.74 -18.07
CA GLN A 168 -18.34 4.16 -19.40
C GLN A 168 -16.96 3.54 -19.64
N ALA A 169 -16.95 2.29 -20.10
CA ALA A 169 -15.70 1.60 -20.40
C ALA A 169 -14.95 2.34 -21.53
N PRO A 170 -13.71 2.81 -21.29
CA PRO A 170 -12.92 3.50 -22.30
C PRO A 170 -12.49 2.53 -23.42
N GLY A 171 -12.44 3.02 -24.66
CA GLY A 171 -12.16 2.19 -25.83
C GLY A 171 -10.74 1.61 -25.91
N VAL A 172 -9.73 2.27 -25.35
CA VAL A 172 -8.38 1.66 -25.17
C VAL A 172 -7.89 2.03 -23.78
N CYS A 173 -7.76 1.04 -22.91
CA CYS A 173 -7.32 1.23 -21.53
C CYS A 173 -6.67 -0.06 -21.02
N LEU A 174 -5.33 -0.08 -21.01
CA LEU A 174 -4.57 -1.25 -20.55
C LEU A 174 -4.98 -1.74 -19.16
N PRO A 175 -5.30 -0.87 -18.17
CA PRO A 175 -5.79 -1.34 -16.89
C PRO A 175 -7.03 -2.24 -16.99
N PHE A 176 -7.98 -1.92 -17.89
CA PHE A 176 -9.15 -2.75 -18.15
C PHE A 176 -8.76 -4.06 -18.84
N GLU A 177 -7.83 -4.03 -19.78
CA GLU A 177 -7.31 -5.24 -20.44
C GLU A 177 -6.61 -6.18 -19.45
N TYR A 178 -5.79 -5.65 -18.54
CA TYR A 178 -5.16 -6.41 -17.46
C TYR A 178 -6.21 -7.02 -16.53
N TYR A 179 -7.25 -6.24 -16.24
CA TYR A 179 -8.42 -6.68 -15.50
C TYR A 179 -9.30 -7.68 -16.28
N GLY A 180 -8.98 -8.00 -17.54
CA GLY A 180 -9.71 -8.97 -18.36
C GLY A 180 -11.05 -8.45 -18.88
N ILE A 181 -11.22 -7.14 -19.00
CA ILE A 181 -12.35 -6.51 -19.68
C ILE A 181 -11.81 -5.88 -20.96
N ARG A 182 -12.31 -6.34 -22.10
CA ARG A 182 -12.04 -5.71 -23.40
C ARG A 182 -13.23 -4.83 -23.79
N PRO A 183 -13.00 -3.71 -24.49
CA PRO A 183 -14.05 -2.95 -25.14
C PRO A 183 -14.88 -3.81 -26.10
#